data_AF-A0A3A9VST3-F1
#
_entry.id   AF-A0A3A9VST3-F1
#
_cell.length_a   1.000
_cell.length_b   1.000
_cell.length_c   1.000
_cell.angle_alpha   90.00
_cell.angle_beta   90.00
_cell.angle_gamma   90.00
#
_symmetry.space_group_name_H-M   'P 1'
#
loop_
_entity.id
_entity.type
_entity.pdbx_description
1 polymer ?
#
loop_
_entity_poly.entity_id
_entity_poly.type
_entity_poly.pdbx_seq_one_letter_code
_entity_poly.pdbx_strand_id
1 'polypeptide(L)'
;MNDLPSDVPRLRALAAWLESQLGAVRKAIDAAEERDGPRWWVQWMRTAPGEPRRGVLHRAGCWCPGAPDLHLADARRVLAEHGTGIERCLVCRAEVTPQPPG
;
A
#
# COMPACT_ATOMS: atom_id res chain seq x y z
N MET A 1 10.32 24.02 22.45
CA MET A 1 9.43 23.09 23.18
C MET A 1 8.03 23.65 22.99
N ASN A 2 7.10 22.89 22.42
CA ASN A 2 5.82 23.43 21.98
C ASN A 2 4.93 23.67 23.20
N ASP A 3 4.60 24.93 23.50
CA ASP A 3 3.61 25.24 24.53
C ASP A 3 2.23 24.80 24.04
N LEU A 4 1.78 23.65 24.53
CA LEU A 4 0.44 23.15 24.27
C LEU A 4 -0.59 23.95 25.09
N PRO A 5 -1.79 24.21 24.53
CA PRO A 5 -2.87 24.80 25.31
C PRO A 5 -3.24 23.90 26.48
N SER A 6 -3.62 24.49 27.62
CA SER A 6 -3.95 23.75 28.84
C SER A 6 -5.39 23.22 28.87
N ASP A 7 -6.27 23.69 27.97
CA ASP A 7 -7.68 23.29 27.95
C ASP A 7 -7.95 22.11 27.01
N VAL A 8 -8.77 21.17 27.49
CA VAL A 8 -9.11 19.94 26.78
C VAL A 8 -9.78 20.19 25.41
N PRO A 9 -10.72 21.14 25.25
CA PRO A 9 -11.31 21.43 23.95
C PRO A 9 -10.28 21.82 22.88
N ARG A 10 -9.34 22.73 23.19
CA ARG A 10 -8.29 23.10 22.25
C ARG A 10 -7.32 21.97 21.97
N LEU A 11 -6.97 21.17 22.98
CA LEU A 11 -6.13 19.99 22.78
C LEU A 11 -6.78 18.98 21.82
N ARG A 12 -8.09 18.75 21.94
CA ARG A 12 -8.84 17.87 21.01
C ARG A 12 -8.89 18.44 19.60
N ALA A 13 -9.12 19.74 19.45
CA ALA A 13 -9.09 20.41 18.15
C ALA A 13 -7.71 20.32 17.49
N LEU A 14 -6.64 20.52 18.27
CA LEU A 14 -5.27 20.41 17.79
C LEU A 14 -4.94 18.98 17.36
N ALA A 15 -5.36 17.97 18.15
CA ALA A 15 -5.18 16.56 17.79
C ALA A 15 -5.84 16.24 16.45
N ALA A 16 -7.12 16.60 16.28
CA ALA A 16 -7.85 16.37 15.02
C ALA A 16 -7.20 17.09 13.83
N TRP A 17 -6.72 18.32 14.02
CA TRP A 17 -6.00 19.05 12.99
C TRP A 17 -4.67 18.37 12.63
N LEU A 18 -3.88 17.96 13.62
CA LEU A 18 -2.60 17.26 13.41
C LEU A 18 -2.80 15.93 12.69
N GLU A 19 -3.84 15.16 13.05
CA GLU A 19 -4.20 13.92 12.35
C GLU A 19 -4.54 14.17 10.89
N SER A 20 -5.31 15.24 10.61
CA SER A 20 -5.63 15.66 9.24
C SER A 20 -4.37 16.07 8.45
N GLN A 21 -3.49 16.87 9.05
CA GLN A 21 -2.23 17.28 8.42
C GLN A 21 -1.31 16.08 8.17
N LEU A 22 -1.20 15.16 9.14
CA LEU A 22 -0.43 13.93 8.98
C LEU A 22 -0.99 13.06 7.86
N GLY A 23 -2.32 12.98 7.74
CA GLY A 23 -2.98 12.33 6.62
C GLY A 23 -2.62 12.95 5.26
N ALA A 24 -2.58 14.27 5.17
CA ALA A 24 -2.18 14.99 3.95
C ALA A 24 -0.71 14.72 3.60
N VAL A 25 0.20 14.79 4.58
CA VAL A 25 1.63 14.48 4.39
C VAL A 25 1.83 13.05 3.91
N ARG A 26 1.16 12.06 4.52
CA ARG A 26 1.23 10.65 4.10
C ARG A 26 0.80 10.46 2.64
N LYS A 27 -0.30 11.10 2.22
CA LYS A 27 -0.75 11.09 0.82
C LYS A 27 0.28 11.71 -0.13
N ALA A 28 0.92 12.82 0.28
CA ALA A 28 1.96 13.46 -0.52
C ALA A 28 3.19 12.58 -0.68
N ILE A 29 3.59 11.85 0.37
CA ILE A 29 4.67 10.85 0.33
C ILE A 29 4.30 9.72 -0.64
N ASP A 30 3.10 9.13 -0.50
CA ASP A 30 2.66 8.07 -1.41
C ASP A 30 2.68 8.50 -2.88
N ALA A 31 2.25 9.72 -3.16
CA ALA A 31 2.29 10.28 -4.51
C ALA A 31 3.72 10.58 -5.00
N ALA A 32 4.64 10.94 -4.11
CA ALA A 32 6.04 11.14 -4.45
C ALA A 32 6.73 9.82 -4.77
N GLU A 33 6.58 8.82 -3.90
CA GLU A 33 7.13 7.48 -4.12
C GLU A 33 6.61 6.84 -5.42
N GLU A 34 5.33 7.04 -5.75
CA GLU A 34 4.75 6.59 -7.02
C GLU A 34 5.41 7.24 -8.24
N ARG A 35 5.79 8.52 -8.14
CA ARG A 35 6.49 9.21 -9.23
C ARG A 35 7.94 8.76 -9.37
N ASP A 36 8.57 8.40 -8.26
CA ASP A 36 9.98 7.97 -8.24
C ASP A 36 10.14 6.59 -8.89
N GLY A 37 9.12 5.73 -8.84
CA GLY A 37 9.11 4.49 -9.61
C GLY A 37 8.15 3.43 -9.09
N PRO A 38 8.15 2.24 -9.73
CA PRO A 38 7.37 1.11 -9.27
C PRO A 38 7.88 0.63 -7.90
N ARG A 39 6.95 0.35 -6.99
CA ARG A 39 7.27 -0.09 -5.62
C ARG A 39 6.54 -1.37 -5.20
N TRP A 40 5.92 -2.08 -6.13
CA TRP A 40 5.29 -3.39 -5.88
C TRP A 40 5.77 -4.43 -6.87
N TRP A 41 5.68 -5.69 -6.49
CA TRP A 41 5.89 -6.82 -7.40
C TRP A 41 5.15 -8.04 -6.88
N VAL A 42 4.92 -9.01 -7.76
CA VAL A 42 4.33 -10.30 -7.40
C VAL A 42 5.37 -11.39 -7.50
N GLN A 43 5.52 -12.16 -6.43
CA GLN A 43 6.20 -13.44 -6.47
C GLN A 43 5.20 -14.50 -6.93
N TRP A 44 5.29 -14.92 -8.19
CA TRP A 44 4.40 -15.94 -8.73
C TRP A 44 4.84 -17.36 -8.31
N MET A 45 3.88 -18.16 -7.86
CA MET A 45 4.07 -19.57 -7.57
C MET A 45 3.82 -20.42 -8.81
N ARG A 46 4.50 -21.57 -8.90
CA ARG A 46 4.18 -22.57 -9.92
C ARG A 46 2.82 -23.18 -9.62
N THR A 47 1.96 -23.24 -10.63
CA THR A 47 0.64 -23.91 -10.57
C THR A 47 0.56 -24.98 -11.66
N ALA A 48 -0.29 -25.98 -11.47
CA ALA A 48 -0.49 -27.01 -12.48
C ALA A 48 -1.17 -26.42 -13.74
N PRO A 49 -1.01 -27.05 -14.91
CA PRO A 49 -1.72 -26.61 -16.11
C PRO A 49 -3.25 -26.58 -15.87
N GLY A 50 -3.88 -25.45 -16.19
CA GLY A 50 -5.33 -25.23 -16.01
C GLY A 50 -5.74 -24.70 -14.63
N GLU A 51 -4.83 -24.66 -13.65
CA GLU A 51 -5.11 -24.08 -12.33
C GLU A 51 -4.93 -22.54 -12.33
N PRO A 52 -5.75 -21.80 -11.56
CA PRO A 52 -5.58 -20.36 -11.39
C PRO A 52 -4.18 -20.00 -10.91
N ARG A 53 -3.61 -18.92 -11.44
CA ARG A 53 -2.30 -18.41 -10.99
C ARG A 53 -2.39 -18.02 -9.52
N ARG A 54 -1.30 -18.28 -8.79
CA ARG A 54 -1.15 -17.87 -7.39
C ARG A 54 0.14 -17.09 -7.19
N GLY A 55 0.15 -16.17 -6.25
CA GLY A 55 1.34 -15.41 -5.92
C GLY A 55 1.27 -14.70 -4.58
N VAL A 56 2.34 -14.00 -4.26
CA VAL A 56 2.44 -13.17 -3.06
C VAL A 56 2.80 -11.76 -3.50
N LEU A 57 2.02 -10.78 -3.06
CA LEU A 57 2.30 -9.36 -3.29
C LEU A 57 3.37 -8.88 -2.32
N HIS A 58 4.34 -8.17 -2.89
CA HIS A 58 5.43 -7.52 -2.17
C HIS A 58 5.46 -6.03 -2.48
N ARG A 59 6.23 -5.30 -1.67
CA ARG A 59 6.49 -3.88 -1.87
C ARG A 59 7.95 -3.53 -1.57
N ALA A 60 8.38 -2.34 -2.01
CA ALA A 60 9.70 -1.79 -1.78
C ALA A 60 10.14 -1.96 -0.31
N GLY A 61 11.38 -2.39 -0.13
CA GLY A 61 11.94 -2.80 1.17
C GLY A 61 11.78 -4.28 1.51
N CYS A 62 11.05 -5.08 0.71
CA CYS A 62 11.05 -6.54 0.83
C CYS A 62 12.23 -7.15 0.06
N TRP A 63 12.81 -8.23 0.61
CA TRP A 63 13.94 -8.95 -0.01
C TRP A 63 13.49 -10.13 -0.90
N CYS A 64 12.21 -10.53 -0.84
CA CYS A 64 11.70 -11.64 -1.64
C CYS A 64 11.70 -11.28 -3.13
N PRO A 65 12.20 -12.15 -4.02
CA PRO A 65 12.23 -11.89 -5.45
C PRO A 65 10.84 -11.97 -6.07
N GLY A 66 10.61 -11.24 -7.15
CA GLY A 66 9.43 -11.39 -8.00
C GLY A 66 9.46 -10.40 -9.16
N ALA A 67 8.40 -10.46 -9.98
CA ALA A 67 8.28 -9.67 -11.20
C ALA A 67 6.82 -9.70 -11.72
N PRO A 68 6.41 -8.72 -12.53
CA PRO A 68 7.15 -7.49 -12.85
C PRO A 68 7.14 -6.50 -11.69
N ASP A 69 7.98 -5.47 -11.78
CA ASP A 69 7.85 -4.27 -10.96
C ASP A 69 6.63 -3.48 -11.44
N LEU A 70 5.78 -3.09 -10.49
CA LEU A 70 4.45 -2.53 -10.71
C LEU A 70 4.35 -1.15 -10.06
N HIS A 71 3.66 -0.25 -10.77
CA HIS A 71 3.06 0.95 -10.21
C HIS A 71 1.74 0.61 -9.50
N LEU A 72 1.18 1.53 -8.71
CA LEU A 72 0.01 1.26 -7.87
C LEU A 72 -1.20 0.81 -8.69
N ALA A 73 -1.44 1.48 -9.82
CA ALA A 73 -2.54 1.17 -10.72
C ALA A 73 -2.44 -0.25 -11.29
N ASP A 74 -1.22 -0.66 -11.66
CA ASP A 74 -0.99 -1.99 -12.20
C ASP A 74 -1.08 -3.07 -11.12
N ALA A 75 -0.58 -2.80 -9.91
CA ALA A 75 -0.77 -3.68 -8.76
C ALA A 75 -2.25 -3.88 -8.44
N ARG A 76 -3.06 -2.82 -8.46
CA ARG A 76 -4.52 -2.91 -8.29
C ARG A 76 -5.17 -3.78 -9.36
N ARG A 77 -4.80 -3.58 -10.62
CA ARG A 77 -5.31 -4.37 -11.74
C ARG A 77 -4.96 -5.85 -11.60
N VAL A 78 -3.70 -6.17 -11.29
CA VAL A 78 -3.23 -7.54 -11.05
C VAL A 78 -4.01 -8.20 -9.90
N LEU A 79 -4.27 -7.48 -8.80
CA LEU A 79 -5.10 -7.99 -7.71
C LEU A 79 -6.56 -8.18 -8.10
N ALA A 80 -7.13 -7.30 -8.92
CA ALA A 80 -8.50 -7.44 -9.41
C ALA A 80 -8.65 -8.65 -10.36
N GLU A 81 -7.66 -8.88 -11.22
CA GLU A 81 -7.63 -9.99 -12.18
C GLU A 81 -7.45 -11.35 -11.50
N HIS A 82 -6.60 -11.42 -10.47
CA HIS A 82 -6.24 -12.69 -9.82
C HIS A 82 -6.94 -12.94 -8.47
N GLY A 83 -7.67 -11.95 -7.95
CA GLY A 83 -8.51 -12.04 -6.76
C GLY A 83 -7.79 -12.66 -5.55
N THR A 84 -8.39 -13.68 -4.96
CA THR A 84 -7.86 -14.41 -3.79
C THR A 84 -6.62 -15.26 -4.09
N GLY A 85 -6.20 -15.36 -5.36
CA GLY A 85 -4.99 -16.08 -5.74
C GLY A 85 -3.69 -15.35 -5.36
N ILE A 86 -3.76 -14.05 -5.07
CA ILE A 86 -2.60 -13.27 -4.62
C ILE A 86 -2.74 -12.97 -3.14
N GLU A 87 -1.86 -13.56 -2.35
CA GLU A 87 -1.76 -13.31 -0.92
C GLU A 87 -0.86 -12.10 -0.63
N ARG A 88 -0.91 -11.61 0.61
CA ARG A 88 0.00 -10.55 1.06
C ARG A 88 1.23 -11.18 1.70
N CYS A 89 2.40 -10.65 1.41
CA CYS A 89 3.61 -11.05 2.14
C CYS A 89 3.46 -10.74 3.64
N LEU A 90 3.68 -11.73 4.50
CA LEU A 90 3.57 -11.56 5.97
C LEU A 90 4.68 -10.68 6.55
N VAL A 91 5.80 -10.52 5.84
CA VAL A 91 6.95 -9.72 6.27
C VAL A 91 6.76 -8.25 5.91
N CYS A 92 6.64 -7.93 4.62
CA CYS A 92 6.51 -6.53 4.20
C CYS A 92 5.07 -6.00 4.27
N ARG A 93 4.09 -6.88 4.53
CA ARG A 93 2.66 -6.58 4.65
C ARG A 93 2.18 -5.67 3.53
N ALA A 94 2.53 -6.04 2.29
CA ALA A 94 2.15 -5.25 1.13
C ALA A 94 0.62 -5.23 1.04
N GLU A 95 0.07 -4.02 1.15
CA GLU A 95 -1.36 -3.76 1.05
C GLU A 95 -1.58 -2.77 -0.08
N VAL A 96 -2.53 -3.12 -0.95
CA VAL A 96 -3.03 -2.26 -2.01
C VAL A 96 -4.53 -2.29 -1.87
N THR A 97 -5.12 -1.16 -1.50
CA THR A 97 -6.59 -1.06 -1.41
C THR A 97 -7.16 -1.21 -2.82
N PRO A 98 -8.10 -2.15 -3.05
CA PRO A 98 -8.83 -2.22 -4.31
C PRO A 98 -9.55 -0.90 -4.53
N GLN A 99 -9.48 -0.36 -5.75
CA GLN A 99 -10.34 0.76 -6.11
C GLN A 99 -11.76 0.22 -6.30
N PRO A 100 -12.81 0.84 -5.71
CA PRO A 100 -14.18 0.45 -6.01
C PRO A 100 -14.43 0.59 -7.52
N PRO A 101 -15.30 -0.24 -8.13
CA PRO A 101 -15.70 -0.04 -9.51
C PRO A 101 -16.31 1.36 -9.63
N GLY A 102 -15.77 2.15 -10.56
CA GLY A 102 -16.29 3.47 -10.93
C GLY A 102 -17.50 3.37 -11.85
#